data_AF-A0A934T298-F1
#
_entry.id   AF-A0A934T298-F1
#
_cell.length_a   1.000
_cell.length_b   1.000
_cell.length_c   1.000
_cell.angle_alpha   90.00
_cell.angle_beta   90.00
_cell.angle_gamma   90.00
#
_symmetry.space_group_name_H-M   'P 1'
#
loop_
_entity.id
_entity.type
_entity.pdbx_description
1 polymer ?
#
loop_
_entity_poly.entity_id
_entity_poly.type
_entity_poly.pdbx_seq_one_letter_code
_entity_poly.pdbx_strand_id
1 'polypeptide(L)'
;MATGLDYDRAKKLMFKAEAGDLTLTALYASRDKGIPTASFGQVFNDSRSHTVDLQTALKLDYQTALDSRTTASFSAYLGRHDYEGTYVYDAPLGENTDGSRARWWGGEAKLVSTAIARHKLVTGLEYQLDYQIRQYNYYPDPLQVTLDDRRHRYRVGVYLQDEITLRDDLLLTGGLRYDALSTVQANVSPRLALIYKATEATTVKAISRNAVSPRVGSLAWKHYYAGPARNWER
;
A
#
# COMPACT_ATOMS: atom_id res chain seq x y z
N MET A 1 8.08 11.32 35.53
CA MET A 1 7.24 10.51 34.62
C MET A 1 6.06 11.35 34.19
N ALA A 2 5.62 11.23 32.94
CA ALA A 2 4.42 11.91 32.46
C ALA A 2 3.18 11.19 33.01
N THR A 3 2.14 11.93 33.39
CA THR A 3 0.99 11.38 34.13
C THR A 3 -0.25 11.39 33.25
N GLY A 4 -0.79 10.22 32.90
CA GLY A 4 -2.04 10.09 32.14
C GLY A 4 -1.96 10.43 30.65
N LEU A 5 -0.77 10.66 30.10
CA LEU A 5 -0.57 11.09 28.70
C LEU A 5 -0.21 9.97 27.73
N ASP A 6 0.09 8.75 28.23
CA ASP A 6 0.39 7.59 27.39
C ASP A 6 -0.85 6.80 26.97
N TYR A 7 -1.95 7.48 26.65
CA TYR A 7 -3.18 6.80 26.21
C TYR A 7 -3.07 6.39 24.74
N ASP A 8 -3.83 5.36 24.33
CA ASP A 8 -4.02 4.94 22.94
C ASP A 8 -5.48 4.52 22.76
N ARG A 9 -6.24 5.28 21.97
CA ARG A 9 -7.68 5.09 21.78
C ARG A 9 -7.94 4.79 20.32
N ALA A 10 -8.47 3.62 20.01
CA ALA A 10 -8.76 3.23 18.64
C ALA A 10 -10.24 2.83 18.44
N LYS A 11 -10.80 3.21 17.30
CA LYS A 11 -12.11 2.74 16.82
C LYS A 11 -11.90 2.04 15.49
N LYS A 12 -12.41 0.83 15.33
CA LYS A 12 -12.31 0.06 14.08
C LYS A 12 -13.66 -0.54 13.75
N LEU A 13 -14.08 -0.39 12.51
CA LEU A 13 -15.31 -0.95 11.97
C LEU A 13 -15.00 -1.61 10.63
N MET A 14 -15.53 -2.81 10.44
CA MET A 14 -15.49 -3.53 9.16
C MET A 14 -16.90 -3.96 8.81
N PHE A 15 -17.29 -3.69 7.56
CA PHE A 15 -18.51 -4.23 6.98
C PHE A 15 -18.14 -5.06 5.76
N LYS A 16 -18.73 -6.24 5.65
CA LYS A 16 -18.59 -7.11 4.48
C LYS A 16 -19.97 -7.63 4.09
N ALA A 17 -20.29 -7.54 2.81
CA ALA A 17 -21.50 -8.11 2.23
C ALA A 17 -21.16 -8.85 0.95
N GLU A 18 -21.87 -9.94 0.69
CA GLU A 18 -21.69 -10.80 -0.47
C GLU A 18 -23.06 -10.99 -1.14
N ALA A 19 -23.09 -10.87 -2.46
CA ALA A 19 -24.29 -11.05 -3.27
C ALA A 19 -23.90 -11.76 -4.57
N GLY A 20 -24.08 -13.09 -4.59
CA GLY A 20 -23.59 -13.93 -5.68
C GLY A 20 -22.08 -13.78 -5.85
N ASP A 21 -21.66 -13.40 -7.05
CA ASP A 21 -20.28 -13.21 -7.45
C ASP A 21 -19.65 -11.90 -6.95
N LEU A 22 -20.43 -11.04 -6.29
CA LEU A 22 -20.04 -9.71 -5.82
C LEU A 22 -19.71 -9.72 -4.33
N THR A 23 -18.59 -9.11 -3.93
CA THR A 23 -18.22 -8.86 -2.54
C THR A 23 -17.95 -7.38 -2.33
N LEU A 24 -18.66 -6.75 -1.38
CA LEU A 24 -18.39 -5.40 -0.90
C LEU A 24 -17.68 -5.46 0.45
N THR A 25 -16.58 -4.74 0.61
CA THR A 25 -15.87 -4.55 1.88
C THR A 25 -15.70 -3.07 2.18
N ALA A 26 -16.12 -2.61 3.35
CA ALA A 26 -15.87 -1.27 3.86
C ALA A 26 -15.08 -1.33 5.17
N LEU A 27 -14.12 -0.43 5.33
CA LEU A 27 -13.26 -0.31 6.50
C LEU A 27 -13.24 1.13 7.00
N TYR A 28 -13.30 1.28 8.31
CA TYR A 28 -13.03 2.53 9.03
C TYR A 28 -12.12 2.22 10.21
N ALA A 29 -11.06 2.98 10.38
CA ALA A 29 -10.21 2.95 11.54
C ALA A 29 -9.82 4.37 11.94
N SER A 30 -9.87 4.69 13.23
CA SER A 30 -9.25 5.88 13.78
C SER A 30 -8.47 5.53 15.03
N ARG A 31 -7.38 6.26 15.28
CA ARG A 31 -6.52 6.11 16.44
C ARG A 31 -6.09 7.48 16.94
N ASP A 32 -6.26 7.74 18.22
CA ASP A 32 -5.79 8.92 18.94
C ASP A 32 -4.78 8.48 20.00
N LYS A 33 -3.56 8.99 19.92
CA LYS A 33 -2.41 8.60 20.75
C LYS A 33 -1.77 9.84 21.37
N GLY A 34 -1.77 9.92 22.69
CA GLY A 34 -1.03 10.95 23.42
C GLY A 34 0.48 10.73 23.35
N ILE A 35 1.27 11.80 23.41
CA ILE A 35 2.74 11.78 23.34
C ILE A 35 3.32 12.08 24.73
N PRO A 36 3.73 11.06 25.52
CA PRO A 36 4.27 11.28 26.86
C PRO A 36 5.78 11.58 26.88
N THR A 37 6.46 11.44 25.75
CA THR A 37 7.93 11.37 25.68
C THR A 37 8.61 12.73 25.51
N ALA A 38 7.86 13.80 25.21
CA ALA A 38 8.38 15.14 24.99
C ALA A 38 9.56 15.20 23.98
N SER A 39 9.49 14.37 22.92
CA SER A 39 10.53 14.28 21.90
C SER A 39 10.79 15.63 21.22
N PHE A 40 12.00 15.86 20.74
CA PHE A 40 12.39 17.07 19.99
C PHE A 40 12.27 18.39 20.78
N GLY A 41 12.32 18.34 22.12
CA GLY A 41 12.26 19.54 22.96
C GLY A 41 10.84 20.05 23.20
N GLN A 42 9.84 19.18 23.04
CA GLN A 42 8.46 19.50 23.39
C GLN A 42 8.29 19.73 24.90
N VAL A 43 7.22 20.45 25.26
CA VAL A 43 6.84 20.66 26.66
C VAL A 43 6.50 19.32 27.29
N PHE A 44 7.23 18.97 28.35
CA PHE A 44 6.98 17.74 29.09
C PHE A 44 5.64 17.82 29.83
N ASN A 45 4.90 16.72 29.81
CA ASN A 45 3.63 16.58 30.53
C ASN A 45 2.51 17.55 30.09
N ASP A 46 2.56 18.08 28.86
CA ASP A 46 1.45 18.81 28.23
C ASP A 46 0.49 17.83 27.54
N SER A 47 -0.80 17.89 27.89
CA SER A 47 -1.80 16.95 27.40
C SER A 47 -2.26 17.20 25.96
N ARG A 48 -1.90 18.34 25.36
CA ARG A 48 -2.26 18.69 23.98
C ARG A 48 -1.41 17.96 22.96
N SER A 49 -0.22 17.48 23.32
CA SER A 49 0.64 16.76 22.38
C SER A 49 0.10 15.36 22.12
N HIS A 50 -0.40 15.13 20.90
CA HIS A 50 -1.03 13.87 20.49
C HIS A 50 -0.97 13.69 18.98
N THR A 51 -1.29 12.48 18.52
CA THR A 51 -1.42 12.16 17.10
C THR A 51 -2.76 11.48 16.84
N VAL A 52 -3.39 11.85 15.73
CA VAL A 52 -4.62 11.26 15.22
C VAL A 52 -4.33 10.65 13.86
N ASP A 53 -4.67 9.38 13.70
CA ASP A 53 -4.63 8.64 12.45
C ASP A 53 -6.04 8.19 12.08
N LEU A 54 -6.44 8.37 10.81
CA LEU A 54 -7.74 8.00 10.28
C LEU A 54 -7.57 7.31 8.93
N GLN A 55 -8.12 6.10 8.81
CA GLN A 55 -8.16 5.35 7.57
C GLN A 55 -9.58 4.92 7.22
N THR A 56 -10.00 5.18 5.98
CA THR A 56 -11.22 4.61 5.42
C THR A 56 -10.95 3.96 4.08
N ALA A 57 -11.63 2.85 3.80
CA ALA A 57 -11.52 2.17 2.52
C ALA A 57 -12.86 1.52 2.13
N LEU A 58 -13.13 1.50 0.84
CA LEU A 58 -14.23 0.76 0.23
C LEU A 58 -13.66 -0.06 -0.93
N LYS A 59 -14.02 -1.33 -1.00
CA LYS A 59 -13.58 -2.26 -2.06
C LYS A 59 -14.78 -3.06 -2.55
N LEU A 60 -14.89 -3.18 -3.86
CA LEU A 60 -15.82 -4.03 -4.55
C LEU A 60 -15.02 -5.07 -5.34
N ASP A 61 -15.32 -6.34 -5.13
CA ASP A 61 -14.75 -7.47 -5.85
C ASP A 61 -15.88 -8.19 -6.60
N TYR A 62 -15.62 -8.57 -7.84
CA TYR A 62 -16.52 -9.36 -8.68
C TYR A 62 -15.74 -10.49 -9.34
N GLN A 63 -16.18 -11.74 -9.22
CA GLN A 63 -15.53 -12.88 -9.86
C GLN A 63 -16.54 -13.73 -10.59
N THR A 64 -16.30 -14.01 -11.87
CA THR A 64 -17.22 -14.80 -12.68
C THR A 64 -16.50 -15.79 -13.59
N ALA A 65 -17.13 -16.93 -13.84
CA ALA A 65 -16.68 -17.87 -14.85
C ALA A 65 -17.18 -17.41 -16.23
N LEU A 66 -16.27 -17.13 -17.15
CA LEU A 66 -16.63 -16.81 -18.54
C LEU A 66 -17.01 -18.07 -19.31
N ASP A 67 -16.36 -19.19 -18.99
CA ASP A 67 -16.63 -20.53 -19.50
C ASP A 67 -16.08 -21.59 -18.49
N SER A 68 -16.13 -22.87 -18.84
CA SER A 68 -15.67 -23.97 -17.97
C SER A 68 -14.17 -24.00 -17.69
N ARG A 69 -13.37 -23.20 -18.40
CA ARG A 69 -11.90 -23.15 -18.34
C ARG A 69 -11.35 -21.75 -18.09
N THR A 70 -12.20 -20.73 -18.03
CA THR A 70 -11.78 -19.32 -17.92
C THR A 70 -12.57 -18.58 -16.86
N THR A 71 -11.85 -17.92 -15.94
CA THR A 71 -12.42 -17.08 -14.87
C THR A 71 -11.89 -15.66 -14.98
N ALA A 72 -12.77 -14.69 -14.86
CA ALA A 72 -12.43 -13.28 -14.74
C ALA A 72 -12.67 -12.79 -13.31
N SER A 73 -11.77 -11.94 -12.82
CA SER A 73 -11.89 -11.24 -11.54
C SER A 73 -11.70 -9.76 -11.76
N PHE A 74 -12.53 -8.95 -11.13
CA PHE A 74 -12.47 -7.50 -11.17
C PHE A 74 -12.51 -6.96 -9.75
N SER A 75 -11.65 -5.99 -9.46
CA SER A 75 -11.63 -5.28 -8.19
C SER A 75 -11.66 -3.78 -8.46
N ALA A 76 -12.47 -3.05 -7.73
CA ALA A 76 -12.44 -1.59 -7.67
C ALA A 76 -12.36 -1.16 -6.22
N TYR A 77 -11.56 -0.14 -5.92
CA TYR A 77 -11.38 0.34 -4.56
C TYR A 77 -11.14 1.84 -4.51
N LEU A 78 -11.49 2.44 -3.38
CA LEU A 78 -11.16 3.81 -3.02
C LEU A 78 -10.81 3.88 -1.55
N GLY A 79 -9.98 4.85 -1.20
CA GLY A 79 -9.54 5.01 0.18
C GLY A 79 -9.06 6.41 0.52
N ARG A 80 -8.99 6.62 1.82
CA ARG A 80 -8.55 7.85 2.48
C ARG A 80 -7.67 7.49 3.65
N HIS A 81 -6.62 8.27 3.83
CA HIS A 81 -5.78 8.27 5.01
C HIS A 81 -5.53 9.72 5.43
N ASP A 82 -5.75 10.04 6.69
CA ASP A 82 -5.36 11.31 7.28
C ASP A 82 -4.54 11.05 8.53
N TYR A 83 -3.46 11.79 8.66
CA TYR A 83 -2.64 11.86 9.84
C TYR A 83 -2.53 13.32 10.26
N GLU A 84 -2.66 13.60 11.54
CA GLU A 84 -2.42 14.90 12.14
C GLU A 84 -1.76 14.71 13.50
N GLY A 85 -0.68 15.44 13.74
CA GLY A 85 0.01 15.50 15.03
C GLY A 85 0.01 16.93 15.52
N THR A 86 -0.38 17.09 16.79
CA THR A 86 -0.20 18.33 17.55
C THR A 86 1.00 18.17 18.45
N TYR A 87 1.94 19.11 18.38
CA TYR A 87 3.19 19.09 19.13
C TYR A 87 3.36 20.43 19.85
N VAL A 88 3.50 20.41 21.17
CA VAL A 88 3.62 21.65 21.95
C VAL A 88 5.07 21.91 22.34
N TYR A 89 5.53 23.12 22.08
CA TYR A 89 6.85 23.63 22.45
C TYR A 89 6.72 24.88 23.33
N ASP A 90 7.76 25.19 24.10
CA ASP A 90 7.83 26.43 24.86
C ASP A 90 7.91 27.65 23.93
N ALA A 91 7.63 28.84 24.48
CA ALA A 91 7.80 30.09 23.75
C ALA A 91 9.25 30.24 23.24
N PRO A 92 9.45 30.74 22.01
CA PRO A 92 8.45 31.39 21.15
C PRO A 92 7.75 30.45 20.16
N LEU A 93 8.02 29.14 20.17
CA LEU A 93 7.52 28.21 19.16
C LEU A 93 6.03 27.90 19.33
N GLY A 94 5.58 27.61 20.56
CA GLY A 94 4.18 27.29 20.82
C GLY A 94 3.73 25.96 20.20
N GLU A 95 2.49 25.91 19.70
CA GLU A 95 1.91 24.70 19.12
C GLU A 95 2.32 24.53 17.66
N ASN A 96 2.68 23.31 17.24
CA ASN A 96 2.93 22.95 15.86
C ASN A 96 1.97 21.85 15.42
N THR A 97 1.43 21.97 14.22
CA THR A 97 0.66 20.94 13.55
C THR A 97 1.48 20.34 12.41
N ASP A 98 1.72 19.03 12.44
CA ASP A 98 2.26 18.26 11.31
C ASP A 98 1.18 17.31 10.81
N GLY A 99 1.00 17.16 9.51
CA GLY A 99 -0.05 16.31 8.99
C GLY A 99 0.17 15.84 7.57
N SER A 100 -0.54 14.78 7.23
CA SER A 100 -0.62 14.29 5.86
C SER A 100 -2.02 13.81 5.51
N ARG A 101 -2.38 13.94 4.23
CA ARG A 101 -3.65 13.47 3.67
C ARG A 101 -3.37 12.72 2.38
N ALA A 102 -3.94 11.53 2.26
CA ALA A 102 -3.91 10.74 1.04
C ALA A 102 -5.32 10.35 0.63
N ARG A 103 -5.64 10.49 -0.65
CA ARG A 103 -6.88 10.01 -1.27
C ARG A 103 -6.54 9.28 -2.55
N TRP A 104 -7.17 8.12 -2.75
CA TRP A 104 -6.91 7.31 -3.92
C TRP A 104 -8.13 6.52 -4.35
N TRP A 105 -8.12 6.12 -5.62
CA TRP A 105 -8.96 5.06 -6.14
C TRP A 105 -8.16 4.23 -7.13
N GLY A 106 -8.58 2.99 -7.35
CA GLY A 106 -7.92 2.09 -8.27
C GLY A 106 -8.76 0.86 -8.57
N GLY A 107 -8.21 0.01 -9.42
CA GLY A 107 -8.83 -1.25 -9.75
C GLY A 107 -7.86 -2.23 -10.39
N GLU A 108 -8.31 -3.47 -10.48
CA GLU A 108 -7.62 -4.59 -11.09
C GLU A 108 -8.61 -5.37 -11.95
N ALA A 109 -8.16 -5.81 -13.11
CA ALA A 109 -8.84 -6.82 -13.92
C ALA A 109 -7.87 -7.98 -14.14
N LYS A 110 -8.32 -9.20 -13.86
CA LYS A 110 -7.50 -10.41 -13.95
C LYS A 110 -8.27 -11.50 -14.67
N LEU A 111 -7.59 -12.21 -15.55
CA LEU A 111 -8.09 -13.39 -16.23
C LEU A 111 -7.21 -14.59 -15.88
N VAL A 112 -7.83 -15.73 -15.58
CA VAL A 112 -7.17 -17.03 -15.43
C VAL A 112 -7.82 -18.00 -16.41
N SER A 113 -7.02 -18.64 -17.27
CA SER A 113 -7.55 -19.57 -18.27
C SER A 113 -6.71 -20.85 -18.38
N THR A 114 -7.38 -21.99 -18.45
CA THR A 114 -6.84 -23.31 -18.81
C THR A 114 -7.36 -23.77 -20.18
N ALA A 115 -7.80 -22.83 -21.02
CA ALA A 115 -8.37 -23.14 -22.33
C ALA A 115 -7.38 -23.76 -23.32
N ILE A 116 -6.07 -23.61 -23.07
CA ILE A 116 -5.00 -24.22 -23.86
C ILE A 116 -4.48 -25.43 -23.10
N ALA A 117 -4.44 -26.59 -23.76
CA ALA A 117 -4.03 -27.84 -23.15
C ALA A 117 -2.60 -27.74 -22.60
N ARG A 118 -2.37 -28.19 -21.35
CA ARG A 118 -1.09 -28.08 -20.62
C ARG A 118 -0.68 -26.66 -20.23
N HIS A 119 -1.51 -25.65 -20.45
CA HIS A 119 -1.24 -24.27 -20.06
C HIS A 119 -2.24 -23.77 -19.01
N LYS A 120 -1.74 -22.98 -18.07
CA LYS A 120 -2.56 -22.16 -17.17
C LYS A 120 -2.07 -20.72 -17.25
N LEU A 121 -2.81 -19.94 -18.03
CA LEU A 121 -2.52 -18.54 -18.27
C LEU A 121 -3.14 -17.67 -17.19
N VAL A 122 -2.38 -16.69 -16.72
CA VAL A 122 -2.83 -15.63 -15.83
C VAL A 122 -2.39 -14.29 -16.43
N THR A 123 -3.33 -13.42 -16.73
CA THR A 123 -3.04 -12.07 -17.22
C THR A 123 -3.82 -11.05 -16.40
N GLY A 124 -3.30 -9.84 -16.28
CA GLY A 124 -4.03 -8.79 -15.60
C GLY A 124 -3.48 -7.39 -15.82
N LEU A 125 -4.33 -6.44 -15.45
CA LEU A 125 -4.13 -5.01 -15.51
C LEU A 125 -4.49 -4.42 -14.14
N GLU A 126 -3.62 -3.56 -13.63
CA GLU A 126 -3.82 -2.80 -12.39
C GLU A 126 -3.68 -1.31 -12.67
N TYR A 127 -4.53 -0.50 -12.05
CA TYR A 127 -4.43 0.95 -12.08
C TYR A 127 -4.74 1.53 -10.71
N GLN A 128 -3.99 2.54 -10.28
CA GLN A 128 -4.36 3.39 -9.13
C GLN A 128 -3.98 4.84 -9.40
N LEU A 129 -4.89 5.75 -9.03
CA LEU A 129 -4.68 7.19 -8.96
C LEU A 129 -4.74 7.66 -7.50
N ASP A 130 -3.63 8.17 -7.00
CA ASP A 130 -3.54 9.00 -5.81
C ASP A 130 -3.87 10.44 -6.21
N TYR A 131 -5.14 10.81 -6.22
CA TYR A 131 -5.61 12.13 -6.66
C TYR A 131 -5.44 13.22 -5.59
N GLN A 132 -5.03 12.87 -4.38
CA GLN A 132 -4.59 13.84 -3.40
C GLN A 132 -3.51 13.21 -2.53
N ILE A 133 -2.31 13.77 -2.54
CA ILE A 133 -1.28 13.55 -1.55
C ILE A 133 -0.91 14.93 -1.05
N ARG A 134 -1.13 15.20 0.23
CA ARG A 134 -0.75 16.47 0.87
C ARG A 134 0.08 16.18 2.11
N GLN A 135 1.18 16.88 2.28
CA GLN A 135 1.93 16.95 3.52
C GLN A 135 1.98 18.41 3.96
N TYR A 136 1.75 18.68 5.24
CA TYR A 136 1.75 20.05 5.75
C TYR A 136 2.35 20.13 7.14
N ASN A 137 3.01 21.25 7.43
CA ASN A 137 3.48 21.59 8.76
C ASN A 137 3.30 23.10 8.97
N TYR A 138 2.71 23.49 10.09
CA TYR A 138 2.53 24.90 10.44
C TYR A 138 2.42 25.14 11.94
N TYR A 139 2.74 26.36 12.37
CA TYR A 139 2.40 26.90 13.68
C TYR A 139 1.12 27.74 13.52
N PRO A 140 0.08 27.58 14.35
CA PRO A 140 -1.18 28.28 14.18
C PRO A 140 -1.18 29.70 14.74
N ASP A 141 -0.29 30.04 15.70
CA ASP A 141 -0.28 31.35 16.38
C ASP A 141 1.15 31.86 16.70
N PRO A 142 1.63 32.91 16.00
CA PRO A 142 1.07 33.44 14.76
C PRO A 142 1.12 32.38 13.64
N LEU A 143 0.21 32.45 12.67
CA LEU A 143 0.19 31.49 11.57
C LEU A 143 1.51 31.52 10.78
N GLN A 144 2.26 30.42 10.82
CA GLN A 144 3.49 30.23 10.08
C GLN A 144 3.49 28.85 9.42
N VAL A 145 3.41 28.80 8.09
CA VAL A 145 3.48 27.55 7.32
C VAL A 145 4.93 27.19 7.02
N THR A 146 5.38 26.04 7.53
CA THR A 146 6.73 25.50 7.30
C THR A 146 6.75 24.56 6.10
N LEU A 147 5.64 23.87 5.82
CA LEU A 147 5.50 22.93 4.71
C LEU A 147 4.04 22.90 4.21
N ASP A 148 3.85 22.90 2.89
CA ASP A 148 2.61 22.49 2.22
C ASP A 148 2.98 21.88 0.85
N ASP A 149 3.26 20.59 0.84
CA ASP A 149 3.56 19.83 -0.37
C ASP A 149 2.29 19.14 -0.85
N ARG A 150 1.96 19.30 -2.14
CA ARG A 150 0.76 18.74 -2.77
C ARG A 150 1.16 18.01 -4.03
N ARG A 151 0.76 16.75 -4.14
CA ARG A 151 1.09 15.87 -5.26
C ARG A 151 -0.10 15.05 -5.71
N HIS A 152 0.02 14.61 -6.95
CA HIS A 152 -0.80 13.57 -7.55
C HIS A 152 0.13 12.49 -8.06
N ARG A 153 -0.31 11.24 -8.02
CA ARG A 153 0.47 10.11 -8.55
C ARG A 153 -0.46 9.09 -9.17
N TYR A 154 -0.05 8.48 -10.27
CA TYR A 154 -0.68 7.26 -10.77
C TYR A 154 0.33 6.12 -10.85
N ARG A 155 -0.19 4.89 -10.83
CA ARG A 155 0.54 3.66 -11.17
C ARG A 155 -0.31 2.78 -12.07
N VAL A 156 0.34 2.13 -13.03
CA VAL A 156 -0.24 1.15 -13.95
C VAL A 156 0.64 -0.09 -13.94
N GLY A 157 0.02 -1.26 -13.81
CA GLY A 157 0.69 -2.55 -13.87
C GLY A 157 0.04 -3.43 -14.92
N VAL A 158 0.83 -4.07 -15.79
CA VAL A 158 0.36 -5.10 -16.73
C VAL A 158 1.20 -6.34 -16.53
N TYR A 159 0.58 -7.50 -16.44
CA TYR A 159 1.32 -8.74 -16.27
C TYR A 159 0.71 -9.90 -17.04
N LEU A 160 1.59 -10.81 -17.42
CA LEU A 160 1.26 -12.09 -18.03
C LEU A 160 2.13 -13.17 -17.38
N GLN A 161 1.51 -14.28 -17.01
CA GLN A 161 2.18 -15.47 -16.52
C GLN A 161 1.56 -16.69 -17.20
N ASP A 162 2.39 -17.65 -17.53
CA ASP A 162 2.00 -18.96 -18.02
C ASP A 162 2.65 -20.03 -17.16
N GLU A 163 1.89 -21.07 -16.87
CA GLU A 163 2.35 -22.31 -16.28
C GLU A 163 2.11 -23.43 -17.29
N ILE A 164 3.21 -24.03 -17.75
CA ILE A 164 3.26 -24.96 -18.87
C ILE A 164 3.70 -26.33 -18.35
N THR A 165 2.80 -27.31 -18.42
CA THR A 165 3.10 -28.72 -18.12
C THR A 165 3.83 -29.35 -19.30
N LEU A 166 5.16 -29.18 -19.33
CA LEU A 166 6.02 -29.73 -20.39
C LEU A 166 5.94 -31.26 -20.43
N ARG A 167 5.92 -31.90 -19.25
CA ARG A 167 5.71 -33.33 -19.02
C ARG A 167 4.95 -33.50 -17.71
N ASP A 168 4.46 -34.70 -17.44
CA ASP A 168 3.63 -34.96 -16.24
C ASP A 168 4.42 -34.79 -14.93
N ASP A 169 5.74 -34.76 -15.00
CA ASP A 169 6.69 -34.51 -13.91
C ASP A 169 7.48 -33.19 -14.06
N LEU A 170 7.24 -32.40 -15.12
CA LEU A 170 8.03 -31.20 -15.43
C LEU A 170 7.15 -30.01 -15.80
N LEU A 171 7.23 -28.97 -14.97
CA LEU A 171 6.46 -27.74 -15.08
C LEU A 171 7.38 -26.55 -15.31
N LEU A 172 7.07 -25.72 -16.30
CA LEU A 172 7.74 -24.45 -16.55
C LEU A 172 6.77 -23.30 -16.25
N THR A 173 7.18 -22.35 -15.43
CA THR A 173 6.45 -21.10 -15.22
C THR A 173 7.25 -19.95 -15.78
N GLY A 174 6.70 -19.24 -16.76
CA GLY A 174 7.25 -18.00 -17.30
C GLY A 174 6.31 -16.84 -17.02
N GLY A 175 6.85 -15.67 -16.70
CA GLY A 175 6.03 -14.49 -16.52
C GLY A 175 6.79 -13.18 -16.66
N LEU A 176 6.05 -12.14 -16.99
CA LEU A 176 6.53 -10.79 -17.16
C LEU A 176 5.54 -9.83 -16.53
N ARG A 177 6.06 -8.82 -15.82
CA ARG A 177 5.26 -7.70 -15.35
C ARG A 177 5.91 -6.39 -15.76
N TYR A 178 5.10 -5.47 -16.26
CA TYR A 178 5.46 -4.10 -16.54
C TYR A 178 4.75 -3.18 -15.54
N ASP A 179 5.50 -2.35 -14.82
CA ASP A 179 4.98 -1.36 -13.89
C ASP A 179 5.42 0.03 -14.31
N ALA A 180 4.48 0.94 -14.55
CA ALA A 180 4.72 2.35 -14.81
C ALA A 180 4.17 3.21 -13.67
N LEU A 181 4.99 4.09 -13.12
CA LEU A 181 4.60 5.02 -12.06
C LEU A 181 4.91 6.44 -12.53
N SER A 182 4.04 7.40 -12.23
CA SER A 182 4.26 8.81 -12.63
C SER A 182 5.54 9.47 -12.07
N THR A 183 6.14 8.90 -11.00
CA THR A 183 7.27 9.52 -10.30
C THR A 183 8.61 8.82 -10.55
N VAL A 184 8.63 7.68 -11.23
CA VAL A 184 9.85 6.90 -11.48
C VAL A 184 9.78 6.25 -12.86
N GLN A 185 10.93 5.90 -13.42
CA GLN A 185 10.98 5.19 -14.69
C GLN A 185 10.22 3.86 -14.59
N ALA A 186 9.53 3.49 -15.67
CA ALA A 186 8.84 2.22 -15.76
C ALA A 186 9.82 1.05 -15.64
N ASN A 187 9.35 -0.05 -15.06
CA ASN A 187 10.15 -1.22 -14.78
C ASN A 187 9.53 -2.48 -15.37
N VAL A 188 10.39 -3.40 -15.79
CA VAL A 188 10.02 -4.74 -16.26
C VAL A 188 10.59 -5.78 -15.30
N SER A 189 9.72 -6.65 -14.79
CA SER A 189 10.07 -7.70 -13.84
C SER A 189 9.80 -9.09 -14.44
N PRO A 190 10.81 -9.74 -15.06
CA PRO A 190 10.67 -11.10 -15.55
C PRO A 190 10.81 -12.13 -14.41
N ARG A 191 10.12 -13.26 -14.57
CA ARG A 191 10.19 -14.42 -13.69
C ARG A 191 10.20 -15.70 -14.52
N LEU A 192 11.10 -16.60 -14.17
CA LEU A 192 11.18 -17.95 -14.75
C LEU A 192 11.35 -18.97 -13.63
N ALA A 193 10.62 -20.07 -13.69
CA ALA A 193 10.80 -21.20 -12.77
C ALA A 193 10.62 -22.51 -13.51
N LEU A 194 11.49 -23.47 -13.24
CA LEU A 194 11.36 -24.86 -13.69
C LEU A 194 11.22 -25.75 -12.46
N ILE A 195 10.17 -26.56 -12.43
CA ILE A 195 9.84 -27.44 -11.32
C ILE A 195 9.80 -28.88 -11.86
N TYR A 196 10.66 -29.74 -11.33
CA TYR A 196 10.79 -31.13 -11.72
C TYR A 196 10.47 -32.05 -10.54
N LYS A 197 9.48 -32.92 -10.70
CA LYS A 197 9.13 -33.96 -9.73
C LYS A 197 9.95 -35.22 -10.03
N ALA A 198 11.15 -35.29 -9.47
CA ALA A 198 12.08 -36.40 -9.71
C ALA A 198 11.55 -37.75 -9.21
N THR A 199 10.82 -37.76 -8.09
CA THR A 199 10.12 -38.94 -7.55
C THR A 199 8.83 -38.51 -6.85
N GLU A 200 8.03 -39.45 -6.35
CA GLU A 200 6.86 -39.11 -5.54
C GLU A 200 7.19 -38.28 -4.29
N ALA A 201 8.37 -38.49 -3.71
CA ALA A 201 8.82 -37.79 -2.51
C ALA A 201 9.80 -36.62 -2.78
N THR A 202 10.27 -36.44 -4.02
CA THR A 202 11.34 -35.48 -4.35
C THR A 202 10.92 -34.51 -5.45
N THR A 203 11.04 -33.21 -5.16
CA THR A 203 10.81 -32.13 -6.13
C THR A 203 12.01 -31.19 -6.16
N VAL A 204 12.56 -30.95 -7.34
CA VAL A 204 13.64 -30.00 -7.61
C VAL A 204 13.04 -28.74 -8.23
N LYS A 205 13.49 -27.56 -7.78
CA LYS A 205 13.02 -26.26 -8.29
C LYS A 205 14.21 -25.38 -8.64
N ALA A 206 14.24 -24.86 -9.86
CA ALA A 206 15.14 -23.80 -10.29
C ALA A 206 14.31 -22.53 -10.55
N ILE A 207 14.66 -21.41 -9.92
CA ILE A 207 13.88 -20.17 -9.99
C ILE A 207 14.82 -19.00 -10.25
N SER A 208 14.48 -18.19 -11.26
CA SER A 208 15.13 -16.90 -11.54
C SER A 208 14.08 -15.80 -11.52
N ARG A 209 14.37 -14.71 -10.81
CA ARG A 209 13.51 -13.54 -10.71
C ARG A 209 14.37 -12.30 -10.73
N ASN A 210 14.06 -11.40 -11.64
CA ASN A 210 14.56 -10.04 -11.57
C ASN A 210 13.35 -9.18 -11.25
N ALA A 211 13.27 -8.75 -9.99
CA ALA A 211 12.31 -7.74 -9.57
C ALA A 211 13.11 -6.51 -9.17
N VAL A 212 12.93 -5.41 -9.90
CA VAL A 212 13.28 -4.10 -9.37
C VAL A 212 12.04 -3.64 -8.65
N SER A 213 12.04 -3.67 -7.31
CA SER A 213 11.04 -2.92 -6.58
C SER A 213 11.27 -1.45 -6.91
N PRO A 214 10.34 -0.75 -7.59
CA PRO A 214 10.34 0.69 -7.48
C PRO A 214 10.26 0.95 -5.98
N ARG A 215 11.16 1.75 -5.42
CA ARG A 215 11.16 2.10 -3.99
C ARG A 215 9.94 2.99 -3.66
N VAL A 216 8.74 2.47 -3.92
CA VAL A 216 7.46 3.16 -3.83
C VAL A 216 6.46 2.15 -3.28
N GLY A 217 6.70 1.73 -2.03
CA GLY A 217 5.75 0.95 -1.25
C GLY A 217 4.34 1.56 -1.28
N SER A 218 3.34 0.68 -1.28
CA SER A 218 1.89 0.92 -1.41
C SER A 218 1.23 1.78 -0.31
N LEU A 219 2.02 2.39 0.56
CA LEU A 219 1.56 3.22 1.67
C LEU A 219 2.22 4.59 1.51
N ALA A 220 1.43 5.58 1.09
CA ALA A 220 1.89 6.95 0.85
C ALA A 220 2.60 7.59 2.06
N TRP A 221 2.32 7.13 3.30
CA TRP A 221 2.96 7.65 4.52
C TRP A 221 4.36 7.08 4.79
N LYS A 222 4.71 5.88 4.30
CA LYS A 222 6.01 5.24 4.60
C LYS A 222 7.23 5.95 3.98
N HIS A 223 7.03 6.83 3.01
CA HIS A 223 8.14 7.50 2.30
C HIS A 223 8.50 8.87 2.85
N TYR A 224 7.62 9.53 3.60
CA TYR A 224 7.87 10.91 4.02
C TYR A 224 8.59 11.04 5.36
N TYR A 225 8.58 10.00 6.21
CA TYR A 225 9.40 9.94 7.42
C TYR A 225 10.76 9.24 7.22
N ALA A 226 11.05 8.72 6.02
CA ALA A 226 12.40 8.36 5.64
C ALA A 226 13.12 9.63 5.18
N GLY A 227 13.54 10.45 6.14
CA GLY A 227 14.47 11.55 5.87
C GLY A 227 15.74 11.02 5.18
N PRO A 228 16.47 11.86 4.43
CA PRO A 228 17.78 11.45 3.93
C PRO A 228 18.61 10.98 5.13
N ALA A 229 19.16 9.77 5.03
CA ALA A 229 20.21 9.33 5.95
C ALA A 229 21.36 10.34 5.79
N ARG A 230 21.37 11.38 6.62
CA ARG A 230 22.56 12.18 6.86
C ARG A 230 23.47 11.31 7.70
N ASN A 231 24.56 10.87 7.10
CA ASN A 231 25.69 10.28 7.79
C ASN A 231 26.14 11.26 8.87
N TRP A 232 25.89 10.92 10.14
CA TRP A 232 26.56 11.54 11.26
C TRP A 232 27.83 10.74 11.53
N GLU A 233 28.86 11.02 10.73
CA GLU A 233 30.25 10.78 11.12
C GLU A 233 30.95 12.13 11.21
N ARG A 234 31.01 12.66 12.44
CA ARG A 234 32.18 13.26 13.11
C ARG A 234 31.75 13.97 14.40
#